data_AF-A0A1I3YE53-F1
#
_entry.id   AF-A0A1I3YE53-F1
#
_cell.length_a   1.000
_cell.length_b   1.000
_cell.length_c   1.000
_cell.angle_alpha   90.00
_cell.angle_beta   90.00
_cell.angle_gamma   90.00
#
_symmetry.space_group_name_H-M   'P 1'
#
loop_
_entity.id
_entity.type
_entity.pdbx_description
1 polymer ?
#
loop_
_entity_poly.entity_id
_entity_poly.type
_entity_poly.pdbx_seq_one_letter_code
_entity_poly.pdbx_strand_id
1 'polypeptide(L)'
;MIIHLIPEKIKFRISTTDLETIYTESGGVKLRIDVQDIDNFKNDTYQDIEIHFLIVAELRCITMNFFDINSQNYSIEEKNIKKNRIEFWERNGYYPDPGFYQVANSDILNSKRSLYDPHNRLDLKHYLINGNDSYVEIIASKYEYRYL
;
A
#
# COMPACT_ATOMS: atom_id res chain seq x y z
N MET A 1 10.32 15.60 -8.92
CA MET A 1 9.74 14.53 -9.75
C MET A 1 8.37 14.20 -9.16
N ILE A 2 7.33 14.00 -9.97
CA ILE A 2 6.00 13.66 -9.45
C ILE A 2 5.94 12.14 -9.25
N ILE A 3 5.56 11.69 -8.05
CA ILE A 3 5.33 10.27 -7.74
C ILE A 3 3.96 9.86 -8.30
N HIS A 4 3.93 8.80 -9.12
CA HIS A 4 2.69 8.25 -9.68
C HIS A 4 2.27 7.01 -8.89
N LEU A 5 1.13 7.11 -8.21
CA LEU A 5 0.56 6.06 -7.37
C LEU A 5 -0.60 5.37 -8.08
N ILE A 6 -0.56 4.05 -8.15
CA ILE A 6 -1.65 3.21 -8.66
C ILE A 6 -2.31 2.55 -7.45
N PRO A 7 -3.60 2.83 -7.17
CA PRO A 7 -4.32 2.17 -6.09
C PRO A 7 -4.38 0.65 -6.27
N GLU A 8 -4.03 -0.09 -5.23
CA GLU A 8 -4.23 -1.54 -5.21
C GLU A 8 -5.73 -1.88 -5.18
N LYS A 9 -6.15 -2.90 -5.94
CA LYS A 9 -7.57 -3.30 -6.02
C LYS A 9 -7.95 -4.20 -4.85
N ILE A 10 -8.01 -3.61 -3.66
CA ILE A 10 -8.31 -4.30 -2.40
C ILE A 10 -9.72 -3.97 -1.89
N LYS A 11 -10.32 -4.93 -1.19
CA LYS A 11 -11.72 -4.87 -0.74
C LYS A 11 -11.95 -3.93 0.45
N PHE A 12 -10.90 -3.33 0.98
CA PHE A 12 -10.90 -2.50 2.18
C PHE A 12 -10.16 -1.18 1.91
N ARG A 13 -10.37 -0.21 2.79
CA ARG A 13 -9.49 0.95 2.94
C ARG A 13 -8.68 0.83 4.22
N ILE A 14 -7.44 1.28 4.20
CA ILE A 14 -6.63 1.40 5.40
C ILE A 14 -7.13 2.61 6.20
N SER A 15 -7.31 2.41 7.50
CA SER A 15 -7.74 3.44 8.43
C SER A 15 -7.14 3.16 9.80
N THR A 16 -5.82 3.07 9.83
CA THR A 16 -5.05 2.54 10.95
C THR A 16 -4.53 3.66 11.84
N THR A 17 -4.53 3.43 13.15
CA THR A 17 -3.85 4.32 14.12
C THR A 17 -2.43 3.87 14.40
N ASP A 18 -2.26 2.56 14.55
CA ASP A 18 -0.96 1.91 14.71
C ASP A 18 -0.58 1.15 13.44
N LEU A 19 0.71 1.11 13.12
CA LEU A 19 1.23 0.30 12.02
C LEU A 19 2.36 -0.55 12.56
N GLU A 20 2.12 -1.85 12.68
CA GLU A 20 3.15 -2.82 13.08
C GLU A 20 3.81 -3.41 11.83
N THR A 21 5.15 -3.48 11.83
CA THR A 21 5.93 -4.15 10.79
C THR A 21 6.82 -5.22 11.41
N ILE A 22 6.72 -6.45 10.90
CA ILE A 22 7.58 -7.57 11.28
C ILE A 22 8.34 -8.03 10.04
N TYR A 23 9.68 -8.01 10.10
CA TYR A 23 10.53 -8.60 9.08
C TYR A 23 11.21 -9.86 9.60
N THR A 24 11.22 -10.92 8.79
CA THR A 24 12.05 -12.10 9.01
C THR A 24 12.69 -12.52 7.69
N GLU A 25 13.96 -12.91 7.71
CA GLU A 25 14.67 -13.33 6.50
C GLU A 25 13.94 -14.47 5.76
N SER A 26 13.44 -15.45 6.51
CA SER A 26 12.71 -16.60 5.96
C SER A 26 11.26 -16.31 5.56
N GLY A 27 10.64 -15.30 6.16
CA GLY A 27 9.19 -15.06 6.10
C GLY A 27 8.81 -13.70 5.52
N GLY A 28 9.75 -12.96 4.91
CA GLY A 28 9.47 -11.67 4.30
C GLY A 28 9.01 -10.62 5.31
N VAL A 29 8.06 -9.77 4.89
CA VAL A 29 7.52 -8.67 5.71
C VAL A 29 6.04 -8.90 5.97
N LYS A 30 5.62 -8.72 7.22
CA LYS A 30 4.23 -8.68 7.62
C LYS A 30 3.89 -7.30 8.17
N LEU A 31 2.81 -6.72 7.68
CA LEU A 31 2.22 -5.50 8.22
C LEU A 31 0.92 -5.86 8.94
N ARG A 32 0.73 -5.36 10.16
CA ARG A 32 -0.58 -5.38 10.82
C ARG A 32 -1.12 -3.96 10.92
N ILE A 33 -2.36 -3.81 10.47
CA ILE A 33 -3.04 -2.52 10.32
C ILE A 33 -4.55 -2.69 10.49
N ASP A 34 -5.21 -1.62 10.91
CA ASP A 34 -6.66 -1.51 10.96
C ASP A 34 -7.19 -1.07 9.59
N VAL A 35 -8.27 -1.70 9.18
CA VAL A 35 -8.95 -1.41 7.93
C VAL A 35 -10.45 -1.32 8.12
N GLN A 36 -11.12 -0.79 7.11
CA GLN A 36 -12.56 -0.85 6.98
C GLN A 36 -12.89 -1.49 5.64
N ASP A 37 -13.66 -2.57 5.66
CA ASP A 37 -14.42 -2.98 4.48
C ASP A 37 -15.67 -2.10 4.32
N ILE A 38 -16.51 -2.40 3.34
CA ILE A 38 -17.67 -1.56 3.03
C ILE A 38 -18.70 -1.52 4.16
N ASP A 39 -18.90 -2.63 4.86
CA ASP A 39 -19.86 -2.73 5.94
C ASP A 39 -19.30 -2.06 7.19
N ASN A 40 -18.00 -2.25 7.48
CA ASN A 40 -17.32 -1.56 8.55
C ASN A 40 -17.33 -0.04 8.35
N PHE A 41 -17.08 0.43 7.13
CA PHE A 41 -17.10 1.84 6.78
C PHE A 41 -18.49 2.47 7.02
N LYS A 42 -19.57 1.76 6.68
CA LYS A 42 -20.95 2.22 6.91
C LYS A 42 -21.31 2.28 8.41
N ASN A 43 -20.71 1.42 9.22
CA ASN A 43 -20.98 1.30 10.65
C ASN A 43 -19.93 1.96 11.56
N ASP A 44 -18.92 2.62 10.97
CA ASP A 44 -17.76 3.19 11.67
C ASP A 44 -17.09 2.18 12.64
N THR A 45 -16.90 0.96 12.15
CA THR A 45 -16.16 -0.09 12.87
C THR A 45 -14.85 -0.38 12.15
N TYR A 46 -13.94 -1.10 12.80
CA TYR A 46 -12.59 -1.38 12.30
C TYR A 46 -12.30 -2.86 12.51
N GLN A 47 -11.45 -3.41 11.66
CA GLN A 47 -10.95 -4.78 11.79
C GLN A 47 -9.48 -4.84 11.46
N ASP A 48 -8.75 -5.70 12.17
CA ASP A 48 -7.32 -5.88 11.97
C ASP A 48 -7.09 -6.83 10.79
N ILE A 49 -6.09 -6.52 9.99
CA ILE A 49 -5.58 -7.44 8.97
C ILE A 49 -4.08 -7.62 9.09
N GLU A 50 -3.59 -8.71 8.52
CA GLU A 50 -2.17 -8.92 8.27
C GLU A 50 -1.93 -8.95 6.76
N ILE A 51 -1.08 -8.05 6.25
CA ILE A 51 -0.58 -8.07 4.87
C ILE A 51 0.82 -8.68 4.87
N HIS A 52 1.01 -9.75 4.11
CA HIS A 52 2.26 -10.49 4.01
C HIS A 52 2.89 -10.29 2.63
N PHE A 53 4.06 -9.65 2.61
CA PHE A 53 4.86 -9.42 1.42
C PHE A 53 5.91 -10.52 1.25
N LEU A 54 5.95 -11.08 0.05
CA LEU A 54 6.80 -12.21 -0.32
C LEU A 54 7.92 -11.73 -1.24
N ILE A 55 9.12 -12.30 -1.04
CA ILE A 55 10.34 -11.97 -1.79
C ILE A 55 10.60 -10.46 -1.69
N VAL A 56 11.03 -10.02 -0.51
CA VAL A 56 11.25 -8.61 -0.17
C VAL A 56 12.71 -8.25 -0.39
N ALA A 57 12.96 -7.20 -1.17
CA ALA A 57 14.29 -6.66 -1.41
C ALA A 57 14.62 -5.46 -0.51
N GLU A 58 13.63 -4.63 -0.18
CA GLU A 58 13.81 -3.46 0.69
C GLU A 58 12.52 -3.17 1.46
N LEU A 59 12.67 -2.75 2.72
CA LEU A 59 11.60 -2.25 3.58
C LEU A 59 12.08 -0.91 4.15
N ARG A 60 11.23 0.11 4.06
CA ARG A 60 11.48 1.42 4.69
C ARG A 60 10.24 1.81 5.49
N CYS A 61 10.43 2.10 6.77
CA CYS A 61 9.40 2.68 7.63
C CYS A 61 9.70 4.16 7.83
N ILE A 62 8.78 5.03 7.43
CA ILE A 62 8.95 6.48 7.49
C ILE A 62 7.89 7.05 8.44
N THR A 63 8.34 7.71 9.50
CA THR A 63 7.49 8.29 10.57
C THR A 63 7.03 9.71 10.24
N MET A 64 6.67 9.94 8.98
CA MET A 64 6.07 11.19 8.50
C MET A 64 4.90 10.84 7.60
N ASN A 65 3.86 11.66 7.54
CA ASN A 65 2.76 11.45 6.62
C ASN A 65 3.24 11.63 5.16
N PHE A 66 2.98 10.63 4.30
CA PHE A 66 3.41 10.65 2.90
C PHE A 66 2.86 11.86 2.13
N PHE A 67 1.57 12.16 2.31
CA PHE A 67 0.90 13.21 1.56
C PHE A 67 1.35 14.60 2.02
N ASP A 68 1.70 14.77 3.29
CA ASP A 68 2.21 16.04 3.80
C ASP A 68 3.59 16.35 3.21
N ILE A 69 4.52 15.39 3.28
CA ILE A 69 5.89 15.58 2.76
C ILE A 69 5.93 15.67 1.23
N ASN A 70 4.94 15.10 0.54
CA ASN A 70 4.83 15.11 -0.92
C ASN A 70 3.68 15.99 -1.43
N SER A 71 3.17 16.94 -0.66
CA SER A 71 1.90 17.68 -0.94
C SER A 71 1.73 18.23 -2.37
N GLN A 72 2.82 18.52 -3.09
CA GLN A 72 2.82 18.97 -4.49
C GLN A 72 3.50 18.00 -5.48
N ASN A 73 3.98 16.86 -5.00
CA ASN A 73 4.87 15.95 -5.71
C ASN A 73 4.30 14.53 -5.83
N TYR A 74 2.98 14.34 -5.76
CA TYR A 74 2.35 13.07 -6.09
C TYR A 74 1.12 13.25 -6.99
N SER A 75 0.77 12.17 -7.66
CA SER A 75 -0.50 11.99 -8.36
C SER A 75 -0.97 10.56 -8.15
N ILE A 76 -2.25 10.37 -7.87
CA ILE A 76 -2.88 9.05 -7.79
C ILE A 76 -3.57 8.82 -9.14
N GLU A 77 -3.46 7.62 -9.70
CA GLU A 77 -4.14 7.25 -10.94
C GLU A 77 -5.66 7.42 -10.77
N GLU A 78 -6.15 8.60 -11.15
CA GLU A 78 -7.54 8.99 -11.02
C GLU A 78 -8.36 8.24 -12.07
N LYS A 79 -9.19 7.30 -11.61
CA LYS A 79 -10.52 7.19 -12.19
C LYS A 79 -11.39 8.20 -11.45
N ASN A 80 -12.25 8.92 -12.17
CA ASN A 80 -13.18 9.98 -11.76
C ASN A 80 -14.12 9.68 -10.55
N ILE A 81 -13.63 9.15 -9.43
CA ILE A 81 -14.41 8.48 -8.37
C ILE A 81 -14.68 9.41 -7.19
N LYS A 82 -14.25 10.67 -7.26
CA LYS A 82 -14.43 11.64 -6.17
C LYS A 82 -15.89 11.90 -5.80
N LYS A 83 -16.85 11.70 -6.73
CA LYS A 83 -18.27 12.02 -6.46
C LYS A 83 -19.07 10.90 -5.81
N ASN A 84 -18.68 9.63 -5.92
CA ASN A 84 -19.38 8.56 -5.20
C ASN A 84 -18.50 7.33 -4.92
N ARG A 85 -17.65 7.45 -3.88
CA ARG A 85 -16.72 6.39 -3.47
C ARG A 85 -17.46 5.12 -3.03
N ILE A 86 -18.61 5.27 -2.37
CA ILE A 86 -19.42 4.14 -1.89
C ILE A 86 -20.04 3.40 -3.06
N GLU A 87 -20.74 4.08 -3.97
CA GLU A 87 -21.30 3.44 -5.18
C GLU A 87 -20.22 2.76 -6.02
N PHE A 88 -19.04 3.38 -6.14
CA PHE A 88 -17.93 2.76 -6.83
C PHE A 88 -17.49 1.46 -6.14
N TRP A 89 -17.37 1.48 -4.81
CA TRP A 89 -16.97 0.32 -4.03
C TRP A 89 -17.98 -0.81 -4.14
N GLU A 90 -19.28 -0.51 -4.01
CA GLU A 90 -20.37 -1.50 -4.18
C GLU A 90 -20.34 -2.13 -5.57
N ARG A 91 -20.09 -1.32 -6.62
CA ARG A 91 -20.10 -1.78 -8.00
C ARG A 91 -18.86 -2.58 -8.38
N ASN A 92 -17.69 -2.22 -7.85
CA ASN A 92 -16.40 -2.77 -8.30
C ASN A 92 -15.78 -3.76 -7.30
N GLY A 93 -16.24 -3.78 -6.06
CA GLY A 93 -15.72 -4.64 -5.00
C GLY A 93 -14.37 -4.19 -4.42
N TYR A 94 -13.89 -2.99 -4.72
CA TYR A 94 -12.67 -2.41 -4.13
C TYR A 94 -12.81 -0.91 -3.86
N TYR A 95 -12.10 -0.41 -2.85
CA TYR A 95 -12.11 1.01 -2.52
C TYR A 95 -11.23 1.79 -3.51
N PRO A 96 -11.66 2.96 -4.00
CA PRO A 96 -10.93 3.70 -5.03
C PRO A 96 -9.63 4.34 -4.56
N ASP A 97 -9.48 4.53 -3.24
CA ASP A 97 -8.36 5.23 -2.63
C ASP A 97 -7.98 4.57 -1.29
N PRO A 98 -7.44 3.34 -1.31
CA PRO A 98 -7.43 2.47 -0.15
C PRO A 98 -6.29 2.76 0.84
N GLY A 99 -5.43 3.75 0.58
CA GLY A 99 -4.21 3.94 1.37
C GLY A 99 -3.11 2.92 1.05
N PHE A 100 -3.30 2.06 0.05
CA PHE A 100 -2.34 1.05 -0.42
C PHE A 100 -2.15 1.22 -1.93
N TYR A 101 -0.91 1.49 -2.35
CA TYR A 101 -0.57 1.83 -3.72
C TYR A 101 0.65 1.06 -4.21
N GLN A 102 0.73 0.86 -5.52
CA GLN A 102 1.98 0.62 -6.22
C GLN A 102 2.55 1.95 -6.75
N VAL A 103 3.85 2.18 -6.59
CA VAL A 103 4.56 3.34 -7.15
C VAL A 103 5.00 3.01 -8.58
N ALA A 104 4.32 3.59 -9.58
CA ALA A 104 4.51 3.26 -11.00
C ALA A 104 5.89 3.69 -11.54
N ASN A 105 6.36 4.86 -11.12
CA ASN A 105 7.65 5.43 -11.51
C ASN A 105 8.65 5.40 -10.35
N SER A 106 8.84 4.21 -9.75
CA SER A 106 9.70 4.05 -8.59
C SER A 106 11.18 4.28 -8.90
N ASP A 107 11.71 5.45 -8.52
CA ASP A 107 13.14 5.76 -8.60
C ASP A 107 13.99 4.80 -7.76
N ILE A 108 13.48 4.38 -6.60
CA ILE A 108 14.17 3.45 -5.69
C ILE A 108 14.37 2.11 -6.37
N LEU A 109 13.30 1.55 -6.94
CA LEU A 109 13.36 0.28 -7.63
C LEU A 109 14.20 0.39 -8.91
N ASN A 110 14.05 1.46 -9.68
CA ASN A 110 14.78 1.66 -10.93
C ASN A 110 16.29 1.80 -10.70
N SER A 111 16.71 2.60 -9.71
CA SER A 111 18.12 2.84 -9.41
C SER A 111 18.82 1.61 -8.81
N LYS A 112 18.08 0.74 -8.11
CA LYS A 112 18.62 -0.45 -7.45
C LYS A 112 18.25 -1.76 -8.15
N ARG A 113 17.65 -1.72 -9.34
CA ARG A 113 17.11 -2.91 -10.02
C ARG A 113 18.16 -4.01 -10.22
N SER A 114 19.36 -3.63 -10.67
CA SER A 114 20.46 -4.58 -10.88
C SER A 114 21.04 -5.14 -9.58
N LEU A 115 20.90 -4.42 -8.47
CA LEU A 115 21.29 -4.89 -7.14
C LEU A 115 20.28 -5.90 -6.58
N TYR A 116 18.98 -5.62 -6.74
CA TYR A 116 17.91 -6.42 -6.16
C TYR A 116 17.52 -7.63 -7.00
N ASP A 117 17.56 -7.49 -8.32
CA ASP A 117 17.16 -8.55 -9.24
C ASP A 117 18.06 -8.54 -10.50
N PRO A 118 19.35 -8.90 -10.36
CA PRO A 118 20.33 -8.87 -11.46
C PRO A 118 19.94 -9.73 -12.66
N HIS A 119 19.07 -10.72 -12.44
CA HIS A 119 18.59 -11.63 -13.49
C HIS A 119 17.17 -11.33 -13.97
N ASN A 120 16.52 -10.29 -13.42
CA ASN A 120 15.16 -9.90 -13.74
C ASN A 120 14.15 -11.06 -13.63
N ARG A 121 14.19 -11.80 -12.51
CA ARG A 121 13.37 -13.00 -12.24
C ARG A 121 12.36 -12.84 -11.11
N LEU A 122 12.49 -11.80 -10.29
CA LEU A 122 11.73 -11.65 -9.05
C LEU A 122 10.45 -10.83 -9.23
N ASP A 123 10.24 -10.18 -10.37
CA ASP A 123 9.07 -9.32 -10.65
C ASP A 123 8.82 -8.28 -9.53
N LEU A 124 9.91 -7.65 -9.06
CA LEU A 124 9.83 -6.70 -7.96
C LEU A 124 8.98 -5.48 -8.33
N LYS A 125 8.13 -5.07 -7.40
CA LYS A 125 7.29 -3.88 -7.44
C LYS A 125 7.57 -3.03 -6.21
N HIS A 126 7.33 -1.73 -6.32
CA HIS A 126 7.41 -0.82 -5.18
C HIS A 126 6.00 -0.54 -4.67
N TYR A 127 5.72 -0.99 -3.46
CA TYR A 127 4.47 -0.79 -2.74
C TYR A 127 4.62 0.33 -1.72
N LEU A 128 3.55 1.09 -1.52
CA LEU A 128 3.43 2.16 -0.55
C LEU A 128 2.13 1.98 0.24
N ILE A 129 2.26 1.95 1.56
CA ILE A 129 1.17 1.70 2.50
C ILE A 129 1.13 2.87 3.48
N ASN A 130 0.04 3.63 3.48
CA ASN A 130 -0.16 4.77 4.36
C ASN A 130 -0.69 4.32 5.73
N GLY A 131 -0.01 4.76 6.79
CA GLY A 131 -0.56 4.83 8.13
C GLY A 131 -1.22 6.20 8.38
N ASN A 132 -1.46 6.53 9.65
CA ASN A 132 -1.99 7.84 10.04
C ASN A 132 -0.96 8.97 9.80
N ASP A 133 0.16 8.91 10.52
CA ASP A 133 1.26 9.91 10.47
C ASP A 133 2.59 9.30 9.99
N SER A 134 2.48 8.15 9.31
CA SER A 134 3.62 7.38 8.81
C SER A 134 3.24 6.71 7.50
N TYR A 135 4.23 6.20 6.79
CA TYR A 135 4.01 5.26 5.70
C TYR A 135 5.13 4.24 5.63
N VAL A 136 4.84 3.12 4.97
CA VAL A 136 5.80 2.07 4.69
C VAL A 136 5.97 1.94 3.18
N GLU A 137 7.23 1.90 2.75
CA GLU A 137 7.61 1.53 1.39
C GLU A 137 8.20 0.12 1.40
N ILE A 138 7.75 -0.73 0.49
CA ILE A 138 8.21 -2.12 0.37
C ILE A 138 8.53 -2.42 -1.09
N ILE A 139 9.75 -2.87 -1.37
CA ILE A 139 10.08 -3.48 -2.65
C ILE A 139 9.93 -4.99 -2.51
N ALA A 140 8.92 -5.56 -3.16
CA ALA A 140 8.61 -6.97 -3.08
C ALA A 140 8.00 -7.50 -4.38
N SER A 141 8.02 -8.82 -4.56
CA SER A 141 7.41 -9.46 -5.74
C SER A 141 5.88 -9.38 -5.71
N LYS A 142 5.29 -9.74 -4.58
CA LYS A 142 3.83 -9.84 -4.39
C LYS A 142 3.47 -9.75 -2.91
N TYR A 143 2.17 -9.63 -2.65
CA TYR A 143 1.60 -9.69 -1.32
C TYR A 143 0.36 -10.57 -1.28
N GLU A 144 0.01 -10.99 -0.08
CA GLU A 144 -1.26 -11.62 0.28
C GLU A 144 -1.77 -10.97 1.58
N TYR A 145 -3.06 -11.04 1.87
CA TYR A 145 -3.60 -10.52 3.13
C TYR A 145 -4.67 -11.43 3.70
N ARG A 146 -4.87 -11.34 5.01
CA ARG A 146 -5.93 -12.03 5.75
C ARG A 146 -6.48 -11.15 6.85
N TYR A 147 -7.76 -11.33 7.15
CA TYR A 147 -8.41 -10.79 8.35
C TYR A 147 -7.99 -11.60 9.57
N LEU A 148 -7.87 -10.93 10.72
CA LEU A 148 -7.43 -11.53 11.99
C LEU A 148 -8.63 -11.86 12.91
#